data_AF-A0A3P3ZQ85-F1
#
_entry.id   AF-A0A3P3ZQ85-F1
#
_cell.length_a   1.000
_cell.length_b   1.000
_cell.length_c   1.000
_cell.angle_alpha   90.00
_cell.angle_beta   90.00
_cell.angle_gamma   90.00
#
_symmetry.space_group_name_H-M   'P 1'
#
loop_
_entity.id
_entity.type
_entity.pdbx_description
1 polymer ?
#
loop_
_entity_poly.entity_id
_entity_poly.type
_entity_poly.pdbx_seq_one_letter_code
_entity_poly.pdbx_strand_id
1 'polypeptide(L)'
;MSLIHRDEINVAYILNLLVSLQKLDPVDAKKRQKEIIDLVAGEVQLRSKRKLIEAFIEENLPKLKPDENVISVFEGYWTEQKKKAFEQLCTDEQLVPGQLEKLLQTYVFANRLPRDQEIVESLSFKPKILDRKSILERVADKIQTFIHTFIEGMGGSV
;
A
#
# COMPACT_ATOMS: atom_id res chain seq x y z
N MET A 1 4.72 30.59 -0.01
CA MET A 1 5.16 30.43 1.39
C MET A 1 4.12 29.52 2.02
N SER A 2 4.42 28.27 2.40
CA SER A 2 5.46 27.89 3.36
C SER A 2 6.06 26.55 2.99
N LEU A 3 7.38 26.50 2.83
CA LEU A 3 8.15 25.25 2.81
C LEU A 3 8.28 24.80 4.26
N ILE A 4 7.33 24.01 4.74
CA ILE A 4 7.52 23.19 5.94
C ILE A 4 7.84 21.79 5.42
N HIS A 5 9.05 21.61 4.89
CA HIS A 5 9.61 20.27 4.68
C HIS A 5 10.17 19.82 6.02
N ARG A 6 9.29 19.37 6.92
CA ARG A 6 9.73 18.47 7.99
C ARG A 6 9.76 17.10 7.36
N ASP A 7 10.95 16.64 6.96
CA ASP A 7 11.33 15.24 6.68
C ASP A 7 10.16 14.23 6.64
N GLU A 8 9.33 14.29 5.61
CA GLU A 8 8.32 13.26 5.36
C GLU A 8 8.98 12.17 4.53
N ILE A 9 9.46 11.12 5.20
CA ILE A 9 9.85 9.89 4.54
C ILE A 9 8.56 9.24 4.01
N ASN A 10 8.39 9.29 2.69
CA ASN A 10 7.29 8.67 1.96
C ASN A 10 7.83 7.70 0.92
N VAL A 11 6.94 7.06 0.16
CA VAL A 11 7.36 6.07 -0.85
C VAL A 11 8.27 6.70 -1.92
N ALA A 12 8.04 7.97 -2.30
CA ALA A 12 8.91 8.66 -3.25
C ALA A 12 10.34 8.85 -2.73
N TYR A 13 10.51 9.11 -1.42
CA TYR A 13 11.84 9.17 -0.81
C TYR A 13 12.55 7.81 -0.87
N ILE A 14 11.85 6.72 -0.53
CA ILE A 14 12.40 5.35 -0.64
C ILE A 14 12.81 5.04 -2.07
N LEU A 15 11.98 5.39 -3.05
CA LEU A 15 12.29 5.21 -4.47
C LEU A 15 13.57 5.94 -4.89
N ASN A 16 13.77 7.18 -4.43
CA ASN A 16 15.00 7.93 -4.70
C ASN A 16 16.24 7.24 -4.10
N LEU A 17 16.12 6.69 -2.90
CA LEU A 17 17.21 5.91 -2.30
C LEU A 17 17.50 4.65 -3.13
N LEU A 18 16.48 3.96 -3.63
CA LEU A 18 16.63 2.77 -4.46
C LEU A 18 17.28 3.09 -5.81
N VAL A 19 16.95 4.23 -6.44
CA VAL A 19 17.62 4.71 -7.67
C VAL A 19 19.13 4.89 -7.43
N SER A 20 19.52 5.39 -6.25
CA SER A 20 20.93 5.59 -5.93
C SER A 20 21.74 4.30 -5.86
N LEU A 21 21.09 3.16 -5.58
CA LEU A 21 21.74 1.85 -5.50
C LEU A 21 22.29 1.38 -6.86
N GLN A 22 21.64 1.74 -7.96
CA GLN A 22 22.04 1.33 -9.32
C GLN A 22 23.41 1.87 -9.72
N LYS A 23 23.92 2.90 -9.02
CA LYS A 23 25.20 3.56 -9.30
C LYS A 23 26.35 3.05 -8.41
N LEU A 24 26.04 2.19 -7.44
CA LEU A 24 27.02 1.64 -6.50
C LEU A 24 27.55 0.29 -7.00
N ASP A 25 28.76 -0.08 -6.57
CA ASP A 25 29.23 -1.44 -6.76
C ASP A 25 28.41 -2.42 -5.89
N PRO A 26 28.45 -3.73 -6.18
CA PRO A 26 27.60 -4.71 -5.51
C PRO A 26 27.76 -4.77 -3.98
N VAL A 27 28.95 -4.48 -3.43
CA VAL A 27 29.20 -4.53 -1.99
C VAL A 27 28.54 -3.33 -1.30
N ASP A 28 28.77 -2.14 -1.83
CA ASP A 28 28.18 -0.91 -1.31
C ASP A 28 26.66 -0.87 -1.52
N ALA A 29 26.16 -1.37 -2.66
CA ALA A 29 24.73 -1.50 -2.93
C ALA A 29 24.03 -2.36 -1.87
N LYS A 30 24.62 -3.51 -1.50
CA LYS A 30 24.06 -4.40 -0.48
C LYS A 30 24.05 -3.77 0.92
N LYS A 31 25.10 -3.01 1.26
CA LYS A 31 25.14 -2.27 2.54
C LYS A 31 24.05 -1.20 2.58
N ARG A 32 23.92 -0.42 1.50
CA ARG A 32 22.94 0.65 1.39
C ARG A 32 21.50 0.11 1.33
N GLN A 33 21.28 -1.05 0.71
CA GLN A 33 20.01 -1.77 0.74
C GLN A 33 19.55 -2.06 2.17
N LYS A 34 20.46 -2.55 3.03
CA LYS A 34 20.16 -2.80 4.43
C LYS A 34 19.80 -1.52 5.19
N GLU A 35 20.53 -0.44 4.96
CA GLU A 35 20.24 0.88 5.56
C GLU A 35 18.84 1.39 5.16
N ILE A 36 18.41 1.15 3.92
CA ILE A 36 17.05 1.50 3.46
C ILE A 36 15.99 0.67 4.17
N ILE A 37 16.20 -0.64 4.33
CA ILE A 37 15.28 -1.51 5.09
C ILE A 37 15.17 -1.04 6.54
N ASP A 38 16.29 -0.75 7.20
CA ASP A 38 16.32 -0.28 8.59
C ASP A 38 15.60 1.08 8.73
N LEU A 39 15.74 1.96 7.74
CA LEU A 39 15.03 3.25 7.68
C LEU A 39 13.52 3.07 7.51
N VAL A 40 13.09 2.21 6.59
CA VAL A 40 11.67 1.88 6.39
C VAL A 40 11.08 1.26 7.66
N ALA A 41 11.86 0.46 8.38
CA ALA A 41 11.46 -0.17 9.62
C ALA A 41 11.23 0.82 10.77
N GLY A 42 12.03 1.91 10.81
CA GLY A 42 11.96 2.95 11.84
C GLY A 42 10.91 4.03 11.57
N GLU A 43 10.46 4.18 10.32
CA GLU A 43 9.55 5.25 9.93
C GLU A 43 8.07 4.93 10.24
N VAL A 44 7.41 5.80 11.01
CA VAL A 44 6.02 5.63 11.41
C VAL A 44 5.10 5.71 10.19
N GLN A 45 5.37 6.63 9.27
CA GLN A 45 4.55 6.85 8.06
C GLN A 45 4.61 5.68 7.07
N LEU A 46 5.67 4.88 7.12
CA LEU A 46 5.84 3.71 6.25
C LEU A 46 5.41 2.40 6.89
N ARG A 47 5.00 2.39 8.17
CA ARG A 47 4.66 1.16 8.89
C ARG A 47 3.62 0.28 8.18
N SER A 48 2.58 0.88 7.59
CA SER A 48 1.55 0.14 6.85
C SER A 48 2.07 -0.47 5.54
N LYS A 49 3.13 0.09 4.97
CA LYS A 49 3.72 -0.28 3.67
C LYS A 49 4.99 -1.09 3.79
N ARG A 50 5.58 -1.13 4.99
CA ARG A 50 6.87 -1.73 5.30
C ARG A 50 7.04 -3.11 4.67
N LYS A 51 6.10 -4.01 4.90
CA LYS A 51 6.19 -5.39 4.37
C LYS A 51 6.26 -5.44 2.84
N LEU A 52 5.52 -4.57 2.14
CA LEU A 52 5.55 -4.48 0.68
C LEU A 52 6.87 -3.92 0.18
N ILE A 53 7.41 -2.90 0.85
CA ILE A 53 8.68 -2.28 0.49
C ILE A 53 9.84 -3.26 0.75
N GLU A 54 9.86 -3.93 1.90
CA GLU A 54 10.84 -4.96 2.24
C GLU A 54 10.81 -6.11 1.22
N ALA A 55 9.62 -6.65 0.92
CA ALA A 55 9.47 -7.71 -0.08
C ALA A 55 9.90 -7.25 -1.49
N PHE A 56 9.60 -6.00 -1.88
CA PHE A 56 10.12 -5.45 -3.13
C PHE A 56 11.66 -5.45 -3.16
N ILE A 57 12.27 -4.92 -2.10
CA ILE A 57 13.72 -4.79 -1.97
C ILE A 57 14.40 -6.16 -1.98
N GLU A 58 13.84 -7.17 -1.34
CA GLU A 58 14.43 -8.50 -1.25
C GLU A 58 14.21 -9.34 -2.52
N GLU A 59 13.02 -9.26 -3.12
CA GLU A 59 12.63 -10.19 -4.19
C GLU A 59 12.80 -9.62 -5.61
N ASN A 60 12.73 -8.29 -5.77
CA ASN A 60 12.72 -7.64 -7.09
C ASN A 60 14.03 -6.90 -7.37
N LEU A 61 14.57 -6.18 -6.37
CA LEU A 61 15.80 -5.41 -6.56
C LEU A 61 17.00 -6.24 -7.05
N PRO A 62 17.26 -7.48 -6.56
CA PRO A 62 18.38 -8.29 -7.05
C PRO A 62 18.22 -8.79 -8.50
N LYS A 63 16.99 -8.73 -9.04
CA LYS A 63 16.65 -9.16 -10.40
C LYS A 63 16.65 -7.99 -11.39
N LEU A 64 16.77 -6.77 -10.89
CA LEU A 64 16.71 -5.55 -11.68
C LEU A 64 17.93 -5.47 -12.60
N LYS A 65 17.68 -5.25 -13.89
CA LYS A 65 18.75 -5.07 -14.86
C LYS A 65 19.36 -3.66 -14.76
N PRO A 66 20.63 -3.47 -15.18
CA PRO A 66 21.29 -2.16 -15.10
C PRO A 66 20.57 -1.02 -15.85
N ASP A 67 19.79 -1.34 -16.88
CA ASP A 67 19.02 -0.42 -17.70
C ASP A 67 17.55 -0.26 -17.26
N GLU A 68 17.08 -1.08 -16.32
CA GLU A 68 15.70 -1.00 -15.83
C GLU A 68 15.51 0.15 -14.85
N ASN A 69 14.41 0.88 -15.01
CA ASN A 69 14.04 1.94 -14.09
C ASN A 69 13.35 1.33 -12.85
N VAL A 70 14.04 1.40 -11.70
CA VAL A 70 13.52 0.87 -10.42
C VAL A 70 12.16 1.46 -10.02
N ILE A 71 11.88 2.71 -10.39
CA ILE A 71 10.58 3.36 -10.12
C ILE A 71 9.48 2.63 -10.88
N SER A 72 9.68 2.41 -12.19
CA SER A 72 8.71 1.70 -13.02
C SER A 72 8.50 0.25 -12.58
N VAL A 73 9.57 -0.44 -12.19
CA VAL A 73 9.49 -1.81 -11.67
C VAL A 73 8.74 -1.84 -10.33
N PHE A 74 8.96 -0.85 -9.46
CA PHE A 74 8.22 -0.71 -8.22
C PHE A 74 6.73 -0.42 -8.45
N GLU A 75 6.39 0.50 -9.36
CA GLU A 75 5.00 0.81 -9.70
C GLU A 75 4.26 -0.42 -10.25
N GLY A 76 4.92 -1.21 -11.10
CA GLY A 76 4.40 -2.47 -11.60
C GLY A 76 4.15 -3.48 -10.48
N TYR A 77 5.16 -3.71 -9.63
CA TYR A 77 5.03 -4.57 -8.45
C TYR A 77 3.90 -4.10 -7.53
N TRP A 78 3.83 -2.80 -7.23
CA TRP A 78 2.83 -2.23 -6.35
C TRP A 78 1.41 -2.42 -6.90
N THR A 79 1.23 -2.20 -8.20
CA THR A 79 -0.05 -2.40 -8.89
C THR A 79 -0.47 -3.87 -8.83
N GLU A 80 0.46 -4.80 -9.03
CA GLU A 80 0.19 -6.23 -8.92
C GLU A 80 -0.20 -6.62 -7.48
N GLN A 81 0.54 -6.15 -6.47
CA GLN A 81 0.24 -6.42 -5.06
C GLN A 81 -1.10 -5.82 -4.63
N LYS A 82 -1.41 -4.60 -5.08
CA LYS A 82 -2.71 -3.96 -4.84
C LYS A 82 -3.85 -4.80 -5.41
N LYS A 83 -3.70 -5.29 -6.65
CA LYS A 83 -4.70 -6.15 -7.29
C LYS A 83 -4.89 -7.46 -6.52
N LYS A 84 -3.79 -8.13 -6.16
CA LYS A 84 -3.83 -9.37 -5.35
C LYS A 84 -4.52 -9.14 -3.99
N ALA A 85 -4.16 -8.08 -3.28
CA ALA A 85 -4.76 -7.74 -1.99
C ALA A 85 -6.26 -7.39 -2.12
N PHE A 86 -6.65 -6.73 -3.21
CA PHE A 86 -8.05 -6.41 -3.49
C PHE A 86 -8.87 -7.67 -3.74
N GLU A 87 -8.38 -8.58 -4.58
CA GLU A 87 -9.02 -9.85 -4.87
C GLU A 87 -9.13 -10.71 -3.60
N GLN A 88 -8.05 -10.80 -2.81
CA GLN A 88 -8.04 -11.52 -1.54
C GLN A 88 -9.07 -10.95 -0.54
N LEU A 89 -9.14 -9.62 -0.40
CA LEU A 89 -10.12 -8.96 0.46
C LEU A 89 -11.55 -9.27 0.03
N CYS A 90 -11.81 -9.28 -1.28
CA CYS A 90 -13.11 -9.67 -1.81
C CYS A 90 -13.46 -11.12 -1.49
N THR A 91 -12.51 -12.03 -1.66
CA THR A 91 -12.70 -13.47 -1.37
C THR A 91 -12.90 -13.72 0.13
N ASP A 92 -12.04 -13.18 0.99
CA ASP A 92 -12.04 -13.43 2.43
C ASP A 92 -13.31 -12.92 3.12
N GLU A 93 -13.78 -11.75 2.71
CA GLU A 93 -14.94 -11.09 3.32
C GLU A 93 -16.22 -11.21 2.48
N GLN A 94 -16.17 -11.97 1.39
CA GLN A 94 -17.28 -12.16 0.45
C GLN A 94 -17.85 -10.82 -0.05
N LEU A 95 -16.98 -9.85 -0.31
CA LEU A 95 -17.35 -8.55 -0.87
C LEU A 95 -17.54 -8.70 -2.38
N VAL A 96 -18.53 -7.98 -2.90
CA VAL A 96 -18.73 -7.83 -4.34
C VAL A 96 -17.64 -6.87 -4.86
N PRO A 97 -16.78 -7.28 -5.81
CA PRO A 97 -15.65 -6.46 -6.27
C PRO A 97 -16.04 -5.04 -6.69
N GLY A 98 -17.08 -4.91 -7.51
CA GLY A 98 -17.56 -3.60 -7.96
C GLY A 98 -18.12 -2.72 -6.84
N GLN A 99 -18.55 -3.29 -5.71
CA GLN A 99 -18.98 -2.51 -4.56
C GLN A 99 -17.77 -2.05 -3.73
N LEU A 100 -16.78 -2.92 -3.49
CA LEU A 100 -15.53 -2.51 -2.85
C LEU A 100 -14.85 -1.39 -3.64
N GLU A 101 -14.80 -1.50 -4.97
CA GLU A 101 -14.25 -0.44 -5.83
C GLU A 101 -14.96 0.91 -5.61
N LYS A 102 -16.29 0.93 -5.51
CA LYS A 102 -17.04 2.15 -5.20
C LYS A 102 -16.72 2.72 -3.82
N LEU A 103 -16.53 1.86 -2.81
CA LEU A 103 -16.13 2.31 -1.47
C LEU A 103 -14.75 2.98 -1.51
N LEU A 104 -13.81 2.38 -2.23
CA LEU A 104 -12.46 2.93 -2.41
C LEU A 104 -12.47 4.24 -3.22
N GLN A 105 -13.28 4.33 -4.29
CA GLN A 105 -13.47 5.58 -5.03
C GLN A 105 -14.06 6.67 -4.13
N THR A 106 -15.07 6.34 -3.33
CA THR A 106 -15.67 7.27 -2.36
C THR A 106 -14.63 7.80 -1.39
N TYR A 107 -13.72 6.93 -0.92
CA TYR A 107 -12.59 7.35 -0.10
C TYR A 107 -11.71 8.36 -0.84
N VAL A 108 -11.29 8.05 -2.06
CA VAL A 108 -10.42 8.93 -2.86
C VAL A 108 -11.05 10.30 -3.11
N PHE A 109 -12.36 10.36 -3.37
CA PHE A 109 -13.04 11.64 -3.67
C PHE A 109 -13.47 12.43 -2.44
N ALA A 110 -13.96 11.76 -1.39
CA ALA A 110 -14.58 12.40 -0.23
C ALA A 110 -13.74 12.33 1.04
N ASN A 111 -12.57 11.66 0.99
CA ASN A 111 -11.66 11.42 2.10
C ASN A 111 -12.38 10.89 3.36
N ARG A 112 -13.35 9.99 3.16
CA ARG A 112 -14.16 9.39 4.23
C ARG A 112 -14.18 7.87 4.12
N LEU A 113 -14.07 7.21 5.26
CA LEU A 113 -14.26 5.76 5.35
C LEU A 113 -15.73 5.37 5.06
N PRO A 114 -15.96 4.14 4.56
CA PRO A 114 -17.31 3.65 4.30
C PRO A 114 -18.10 3.50 5.61
N ARG A 115 -19.39 3.82 5.56
CA ARG A 115 -20.33 3.63 6.66
C ARG A 115 -20.78 2.18 6.73
N ASP A 116 -21.21 1.73 7.89
CA ASP A 116 -21.77 0.40 8.14
C ASP A 116 -22.78 -0.05 7.07
N GLN A 117 -23.69 0.82 6.67
CA GLN A 117 -24.70 0.51 5.67
C GLN A 117 -24.09 0.28 4.28
N GLU A 118 -23.10 1.09 3.89
CA GLU A 118 -22.36 0.94 2.62
C GLU A 118 -21.54 -0.36 2.63
N ILE A 119 -20.99 -0.75 3.78
CA ILE A 119 -20.31 -2.04 3.96
C ILE A 119 -21.31 -3.19 3.81
N VAL A 120 -22.49 -3.13 4.46
CA VAL A 120 -23.54 -4.16 4.30
C VAL A 120 -23.93 -4.34 2.83
N GLU A 121 -24.09 -3.24 2.10
CA GLU A 121 -24.45 -3.24 0.67
C GLU A 121 -23.34 -3.75 -0.25
N SER A 122 -22.11 -3.82 0.26
CA SER A 122 -20.96 -4.36 -0.47
C SER A 122 -20.77 -5.86 -0.31
N LEU A 123 -21.41 -6.47 0.69
CA LEU A 123 -21.36 -7.92 0.91
C LEU A 123 -22.24 -8.65 -0.10
N SER A 124 -21.78 -9.81 -0.58
CA SER A 124 -22.55 -10.72 -1.43
C SER A 124 -23.67 -11.47 -0.69
N PHE A 125 -23.74 -11.31 0.63
CA PHE A 125 -24.75 -11.90 1.49
C PHE A 125 -25.27 -10.86 2.49
N LYS A 126 -26.43 -11.13 3.08
CA LYS A 126 -27.00 -10.31 4.15
C LYS A 126 -26.60 -10.88 5.51
N PRO A 127 -25.80 -10.17 6.33
CA PRO A 127 -25.44 -10.63 7.67
C PRO A 127 -26.67 -10.84 8.56
N LYS A 128 -26.63 -11.87 9.41
CA LYS A 128 -27.63 -12.07 10.47
C LYS A 128 -27.44 -11.02 11.56
N ILE A 129 -28.52 -10.67 12.26
CA ILE A 129 -28.52 -9.62 13.31
C ILE A 129 -27.43 -9.86 14.36
N LEU A 130 -27.25 -11.12 14.79
CA LEU A 130 -26.30 -11.49 15.83
C LEU A 130 -24.83 -11.31 15.42
N ASP A 131 -24.51 -11.61 14.16
CA ASP A 131 -23.14 -11.55 13.63
C ASP A 131 -22.83 -10.22 12.94
N ARG A 132 -23.86 -9.38 12.69
CA ARG A 132 -23.73 -8.17 11.88
C ARG A 132 -22.65 -7.24 12.41
N LYS A 133 -22.64 -6.97 13.72
CA LYS A 133 -21.69 -6.03 14.32
C LYS A 133 -20.24 -6.49 14.11
N SER A 134 -19.94 -7.75 14.45
CA SER A 134 -18.58 -8.29 14.34
C SER A 134 -18.09 -8.38 12.91
N ILE A 135 -18.98 -8.73 11.95
CA ILE A 135 -18.65 -8.72 10.52
C ILE A 135 -18.32 -7.31 10.07
N LEU A 136 -19.15 -6.31 10.41
CA LEU A 136 -18.93 -4.94 9.96
C LEU A 136 -17.65 -4.32 10.53
N GLU A 137 -17.38 -4.52 11.82
CA GLU A 137 -16.14 -4.05 12.45
C GLU A 137 -14.90 -4.66 11.78
N ARG A 138 -14.92 -5.98 11.51
CA ARG A 138 -13.82 -6.68 10.83
C ARG A 138 -13.62 -6.18 9.41
N VAL A 139 -14.70 -6.05 8.64
CA VAL A 139 -14.62 -5.60 7.24
C VAL A 139 -14.16 -4.15 7.16
N ALA A 140 -14.67 -3.27 8.03
CA ALA A 140 -14.24 -1.88 8.11
C ALA A 140 -12.73 -1.77 8.37
N ASP A 141 -12.22 -2.50 9.35
CA ASP A 141 -10.79 -2.53 9.70
C ASP A 141 -9.92 -3.03 8.53
N LYS A 142 -10.36 -4.08 7.82
CA LYS A 142 -9.66 -4.58 6.63
C LYS A 142 -9.68 -3.58 5.47
N ILE A 143 -10.80 -2.91 5.21
CA ILE A 143 -10.88 -1.86 4.19
C ILE A 143 -9.97 -0.68 4.56
N GLN A 144 -9.99 -0.26 5.83
CA GLN A 144 -9.12 0.81 6.32
C GLN A 144 -7.64 0.45 6.17
N THR A 145 -7.26 -0.78 6.53
CA THR A 145 -5.90 -1.29 6.34
C THR A 145 -5.49 -1.30 4.87
N PHE A 146 -6.39 -1.70 3.97
CA PHE A 146 -6.15 -1.64 2.53
C PHE A 146 -5.91 -0.20 2.06
N ILE A 147 -6.74 0.75 2.50
CA ILE A 147 -6.61 2.18 2.18
C ILE A 147 -5.26 2.73 2.65
N HIS A 148 -4.93 2.55 3.94
CA HIS A 148 -3.68 3.02 4.53
C HIS A 148 -2.45 2.41 3.86
N THR A 149 -2.57 1.19 3.33
CA THR A 149 -1.47 0.50 2.67
C THR A 149 -1.33 0.96 1.23
N PHE A 150 -2.39 0.87 0.42
CA PHE A 150 -2.31 0.97 -1.04
C PHE A 150 -2.82 2.27 -1.66
N ILE A 151 -3.52 3.12 -0.89
CA ILE A 151 -4.15 4.35 -1.40
C ILE A 151 -3.46 5.58 -0.81
N GLU A 152 -3.27 5.63 0.50
CA GLU A 152 -2.61 6.75 1.15
C GLU A 152 -1.09 6.73 1.00
N GLY A 153 -0.44 7.89 0.98
CA GLY A 153 1.01 8.00 1.14
C GLY A 153 1.86 7.44 -0.02
N MET A 154 1.26 7.07 -1.15
CA MET A 154 1.97 6.68 -2.38
C MET A 154 2.47 7.87 -3.21
N GLY A 155 2.09 9.10 -2.85
CA GLY A 155 2.51 10.33 -3.52
C GLY A 155 1.69 10.65 -4.78
N GLY A 156 0.99 11.79 -4.74
CA GLY A 156 0.55 12.56 -5.90
C GLY A 156 -0.73 12.10 -6.61
N SER A 157 -1.89 12.42 -6.04
CA SER A 157 -2.97 12.90 -6.92
C SER A 157 -2.55 14.25 -7.47
N VAL A 158 -2.25 14.28 -8.77
CA VAL A 158 -2.53 15.41 -9.65
C VAL A 158 -3.25 14.86 -10.85
#